data_AF-A0A847BDC6-F1
#
_entry.id   AF-A0A847BDC6-F1
#
_cell.length_a   1.000
_cell.length_b   1.000
_cell.length_c   1.000
_cell.angle_alpha   90.00
_cell.angle_beta   90.00
_cell.angle_gamma   90.00
#
_symmetry.space_group_name_H-M   'P 1'
#
loop_
_entity.id
_entity.type
_entity.pdbx_description
1 polymer ?
#
loop_
_entity_poly.entity_id
_entity_poly.type
_entity_poly.pdbx_seq_one_letter_code
_entity_poly.pdbx_strand_id
1 'polypeptide(L)'
;MLNLKFLRGRRSSDDTDNMQRDAGWENPRTGAELLATPYRQQLLKAIQESTSLTQPVFDAYVKEPLQRYAERVQLLPASESHHHSYPGGMLDHGLETCMFGLRLRRQHLLPPKESPEKQSSTGELWSVAVIYACLLHDIAKVIVDVDIHLKSGRRWYLWEGIIPDQYRVRYIKGRDYFLHAAANPLLCKEVMGNAGLEWLKSQPELFGLVMYAISGHSERSGVIGEIVSQADRASVAKSLGGKVSNIDKAPRESLQSKLKGAIRHIVTEKIRLNEKGAQGFVTPEALWLVTPLV
;
A
#
# COMPACT_ATOMS: atom_id res chain seq x y z
N MET A 1 6.60 -53.97 -54.42
CA MET A 1 7.46 -54.41 -53.30
C MET A 1 8.13 -53.16 -52.73
N LEU A 2 7.74 -52.51 -51.64
CA LEU A 2 7.13 -52.87 -50.34
C LEU A 2 8.04 -53.68 -49.40
N ASN A 3 8.60 -52.97 -48.40
CA ASN A 3 8.85 -53.36 -47.00
C ASN A 3 9.48 -52.12 -46.31
N LEU A 4 8.79 -51.29 -45.52
CA LEU A 4 8.18 -51.48 -44.20
C LEU A 4 9.04 -52.27 -43.19
N LYS A 5 9.70 -51.54 -42.29
CA LYS A 5 9.68 -51.69 -40.83
C LYS A 5 10.78 -50.83 -40.21
N PHE A 6 10.41 -49.80 -39.46
CA PHE A 6 10.89 -49.57 -38.09
C PHE A 6 9.95 -48.56 -37.44
N LEU A 7 9.05 -49.10 -36.64
CA LEU A 7 8.05 -48.41 -35.84
C LEU A 7 8.59 -48.18 -34.42
N ARG A 8 8.14 -47.08 -33.83
CA ARG A 8 7.98 -46.82 -32.38
C ARG A 8 9.24 -46.56 -31.55
N GLY A 9 9.67 -45.29 -31.56
CA GLY A 9 10.20 -44.64 -30.36
C GLY A 9 9.04 -44.08 -29.52
N ARG A 10 8.85 -44.62 -28.31
CA ARG A 10 7.90 -44.14 -27.30
C ARG A 10 8.11 -42.65 -27.02
N ARG A 11 7.06 -41.84 -27.14
CA ARG A 11 6.92 -40.59 -26.37
C ARG A 11 6.79 -40.99 -24.89
N SER A 12 7.81 -40.74 -24.09
CA SER A 12 7.67 -40.59 -22.64
C SER A 12 7.36 -39.12 -22.35
N SER A 13 6.14 -38.70 -22.68
CA SER A 13 5.53 -37.52 -22.07
C SER A 13 4.80 -38.02 -20.84
N ASP A 14 5.43 -37.94 -19.66
CA ASP A 14 4.69 -37.83 -18.38
C ASP A 14 5.54 -37.61 -17.11
N ASP A 15 6.88 -37.67 -17.15
CA ASP A 15 7.66 -37.63 -15.88
C ASP A 15 8.41 -36.32 -15.56
N THR A 16 8.15 -35.21 -16.26
CA THR A 16 8.73 -33.89 -15.92
C THR A 16 7.73 -32.84 -15.44
N ASP A 17 6.44 -33.17 -15.35
CA ASP A 17 5.39 -32.23 -14.91
C ASP A 17 4.95 -32.43 -13.44
N ASN A 18 5.60 -33.34 -12.71
CA ASN A 18 5.16 -33.71 -11.35
C ASN A 18 6.10 -33.26 -10.22
N MET A 19 7.21 -32.58 -10.51
CA MET A 19 8.13 -32.03 -9.49
C MET A 19 8.03 -30.50 -9.32
N GLN A 20 7.12 -29.83 -10.03
CA GLN A 20 6.89 -28.37 -9.93
C GLN A 20 5.50 -28.00 -9.38
N ARG A 21 4.72 -28.97 -8.88
CA ARG A 21 3.32 -28.74 -8.48
C ARG A 21 3.12 -28.31 -7.02
N ASP A 22 4.16 -28.35 -6.18
CA ASP A 22 4.04 -28.04 -4.73
C ASP A 22 4.87 -26.85 -4.22
N ALA A 23 5.74 -26.25 -5.03
CA ALA A 23 6.46 -25.02 -4.65
C ALA A 23 5.74 -23.79 -5.24
N GLY A 24 4.94 -23.09 -4.43
CA GLY A 24 4.32 -21.81 -4.83
C GLY A 24 2.91 -21.53 -4.33
N TRP A 25 2.35 -22.39 -3.45
CA TRP A 25 1.07 -22.15 -2.79
C TRP A 25 1.28 -21.75 -1.33
N GLU A 26 0.70 -20.62 -0.93
CA GLU A 26 0.73 -20.12 0.44
C GLU A 26 -0.54 -20.54 1.17
N ASN A 27 -0.41 -20.90 2.45
CA ASN A 27 -1.57 -21.14 3.32
C ASN A 27 -2.04 -19.81 3.93
N PRO A 28 -3.35 -19.53 3.95
CA PRO A 28 -3.87 -18.37 4.66
C PRO A 28 -3.58 -18.49 6.16
N ARG A 29 -3.25 -17.37 6.78
CA ARG A 29 -2.92 -17.27 8.21
C ARG A 29 -3.80 -16.22 8.87
N THR A 30 -4.05 -16.40 10.17
CA THR A 30 -4.74 -15.40 10.99
C THR A 30 -3.87 -14.16 11.16
N GLY A 31 -4.50 -13.03 11.49
CA GLY A 31 -3.76 -11.80 11.76
C GLY A 31 -2.77 -11.94 12.91
N ALA A 32 -3.11 -12.73 13.93
CA ALA A 32 -2.23 -13.02 15.06
C ALA A 32 -0.97 -13.79 14.64
N GLU A 33 -1.12 -14.85 13.84
CA GLU A 33 0.02 -15.63 13.32
C GLU A 33 0.91 -14.79 12.40
N LEU A 34 0.30 -13.96 11.54
CA LEU A 34 1.04 -13.07 10.64
C LEU A 34 1.86 -12.03 11.42
N LEU A 35 1.33 -11.52 12.53
CA LEU A 35 2.03 -10.53 13.36
C LEU A 35 3.05 -11.16 14.33
N ALA A 36 3.06 -12.49 14.50
CA ALA A 36 3.86 -13.16 15.54
C ALA A 36 5.38 -13.21 15.26
N THR A 37 5.85 -12.81 14.08
CA THR A 37 7.30 -12.84 13.78
C THR A 37 8.05 -11.87 14.70
N PRO A 38 9.31 -12.17 15.09
CA PRO A 38 10.08 -11.30 15.98
C PRO A 38 10.18 -9.86 15.48
N TYR A 39 10.35 -9.66 14.17
CA TYR A 39 10.40 -8.33 13.57
C TYR A 39 9.08 -7.56 13.72
N ARG A 40 7.95 -8.22 13.42
CA ARG A 40 6.62 -7.59 13.50
C ARG A 40 6.21 -7.31 14.94
N GLN A 41 6.61 -8.16 15.89
CA GLN A 41 6.43 -7.90 17.32
C GLN A 41 7.25 -6.68 17.79
N GLN A 42 8.47 -6.49 17.29
CA GLN A 42 9.25 -5.27 17.58
C GLN A 42 8.56 -4.02 17.03
N LEU A 43 8.02 -4.07 15.80
CA LEU A 43 7.26 -2.95 15.22
C LEU A 43 5.98 -2.67 16.01
N LEU A 44 5.22 -3.71 16.38
CA LEU A 44 4.00 -3.58 17.18
C LEU A 44 4.29 -2.95 18.55
N LYS A 45 5.37 -3.38 19.22
CA LYS A 45 5.83 -2.78 20.47
C LYS A 45 6.19 -1.31 20.29
N ALA A 46 6.91 -0.97 19.22
CA ALA A 46 7.25 0.42 18.93
C ALA A 46 6.01 1.30 18.63
N ILE A 47 4.99 0.74 17.96
CA ILE A 47 3.69 1.40 17.74
C ILE A 47 2.99 1.63 19.08
N GLN A 48 2.94 0.61 19.94
CA GLN A 48 2.33 0.70 21.27
C GLN A 48 2.99 1.76 22.14
N GLU A 49 4.32 1.71 22.26
CA GLU A 49 5.14 2.70 22.99
C GLU A 49 5.08 4.10 22.37
N SER A 50 4.58 4.21 21.13
CA SER A 50 4.38 5.49 20.46
C SER A 50 3.09 6.22 20.88
N THR A 51 2.17 5.51 21.54
CA THR A 51 0.85 5.99 21.99
C THR A 51 0.76 6.01 23.51
N SER A 52 -0.20 6.76 24.06
CA SER A 52 -0.54 6.73 25.50
C SER A 52 -1.83 5.95 25.81
N LEU A 53 -2.27 5.12 24.87
CA LEU A 53 -3.49 4.31 25.00
C LEU A 53 -3.36 3.28 26.12
N THR A 54 -4.44 3.09 26.87
CA THR A 54 -4.55 1.95 27.79
C THR A 54 -4.59 0.64 27.00
N GLN A 55 -4.19 -0.47 27.60
CA GLN A 55 -4.14 -1.77 26.91
C GLN A 55 -5.47 -2.15 26.22
N PRO A 56 -6.65 -2.02 26.86
CA PRO A 56 -7.92 -2.35 26.20
C PRO A 56 -8.23 -1.46 24.99
N VAL A 57 -7.88 -0.17 25.05
CA VAL A 57 -8.10 0.77 23.95
C VAL A 57 -7.10 0.51 22.82
N PHE A 58 -5.84 0.23 23.15
CA PHE A 58 -4.84 -0.18 22.16
C PHE A 58 -5.26 -1.46 21.43
N ASP A 59 -5.75 -2.47 22.18
CA ASP A 59 -6.20 -3.73 21.59
C ASP A 59 -7.35 -3.49 20.59
N ALA A 60 -8.39 -2.75 21.00
CA ALA A 60 -9.57 -2.50 20.17
C ALA A 60 -9.32 -1.59 18.95
N TYR A 61 -8.52 -0.52 19.12
CA TYR A 61 -8.38 0.54 18.10
C TYR A 61 -7.06 0.50 17.33
N VAL A 62 -6.11 -0.36 17.71
CA VAL A 62 -4.84 -0.49 17.00
C VAL A 62 -4.55 -1.94 16.65
N LYS A 63 -4.49 -2.83 17.66
CA LYS A 63 -4.09 -4.23 17.44
C LYS A 63 -5.09 -5.00 16.58
N GLU A 64 -6.38 -4.88 16.86
CA GLU A 64 -7.44 -5.53 16.05
C GLU A 64 -7.45 -5.00 14.60
N PRO A 65 -7.42 -3.68 14.33
CA PRO A 65 -7.21 -3.17 12.97
C PRO A 65 -5.95 -3.68 12.28
N LEU A 66 -4.82 -3.80 13.00
CA LEU A 66 -3.59 -4.37 12.46
C LEU A 66 -3.74 -5.85 12.10
N GLN A 67 -4.45 -6.63 12.92
CA GLN A 67 -4.75 -8.03 12.61
C GLN A 67 -5.66 -8.14 11.38
N ARG A 68 -6.71 -7.32 11.29
CA ARG A 68 -7.60 -7.27 10.13
C ARG A 68 -6.86 -6.85 8.86
N TYR A 69 -5.98 -5.85 8.95
CA TYR A 69 -5.08 -5.48 7.86
C TYR A 69 -4.20 -6.65 7.44
N ALA A 70 -3.53 -7.32 8.39
CA ALA A 70 -2.69 -8.47 8.14
C ALA A 70 -3.45 -9.59 7.42
N GLU A 71 -4.69 -9.89 7.83
CA GLU A 71 -5.52 -10.91 7.18
C GLU A 71 -5.91 -10.59 5.74
N ARG A 72 -5.97 -9.30 5.39
CA ARG A 72 -6.30 -8.84 4.03
C ARG A 72 -5.08 -8.89 3.11
N VAL A 73 -3.90 -8.54 3.64
CA VAL A 73 -2.67 -8.50 2.84
C VAL A 73 -1.85 -9.79 2.90
N GLN A 74 -2.12 -10.68 3.87
CA GLN A 74 -1.47 -11.99 4.02
C GLN A 74 0.05 -11.94 3.78
N LEU A 75 0.56 -12.77 2.86
CA LEU A 75 1.95 -12.79 2.42
C LEU A 75 2.16 -12.06 1.10
N LEU A 76 1.30 -11.10 0.75
CA LEU A 76 1.48 -10.34 -0.48
C LEU A 76 2.77 -9.50 -0.42
N PRO A 77 3.50 -9.42 -1.53
CA PRO A 77 4.54 -8.40 -1.70
C PRO A 77 3.90 -7.01 -1.86
N ALA A 78 4.60 -5.96 -1.42
CA ALA A 78 4.15 -4.57 -1.62
C ALA A 78 4.55 -4.00 -3.00
N SER A 79 5.51 -4.64 -3.67
CA SER A 79 6.06 -4.19 -4.96
C SER A 79 6.67 -5.35 -5.77
N GLU A 80 6.87 -5.19 -7.08
CA GLU A 80 7.49 -6.24 -7.93
C GLU A 80 9.00 -6.34 -7.76
N SER A 81 9.66 -5.21 -7.51
CA SER A 81 11.11 -5.08 -7.66
C SER A 81 11.78 -4.19 -6.63
N HIS A 82 11.05 -3.71 -5.62
CA HIS A 82 11.59 -2.87 -4.55
C HIS A 82 11.76 -3.66 -3.26
N HIS A 83 12.20 -2.97 -2.20
CA HIS A 83 12.58 -3.56 -0.92
C HIS A 83 11.53 -4.50 -0.32
N HIS A 84 10.24 -4.25 -0.54
CA HIS A 84 9.14 -5.07 -0.02
C HIS A 84 8.57 -6.05 -1.07
N SER A 85 9.37 -6.53 -2.02
CA SER A 85 8.93 -7.49 -3.04
C SER A 85 8.88 -8.95 -2.60
N TYR A 86 9.22 -9.24 -1.34
CA TYR A 86 9.23 -10.57 -0.75
C TYR A 86 7.86 -10.94 -0.13
N PRO A 87 7.60 -12.24 0.15
CA PRO A 87 6.37 -12.68 0.80
C PRO A 87 6.13 -12.01 2.17
N GLY A 88 5.02 -11.30 2.30
CA GLY A 88 4.67 -10.53 3.50
C GLY A 88 5.23 -9.11 3.53
N GLY A 89 5.88 -8.66 2.45
CA GLY A 89 6.40 -7.30 2.35
C GLY A 89 5.33 -6.22 2.48
N MET A 90 4.08 -6.49 2.06
CA MET A 90 2.95 -5.55 2.21
C MET A 90 2.57 -5.33 3.68
N LEU A 91 2.66 -6.38 4.50
CA LEU A 91 2.42 -6.27 5.94
C LEU A 91 3.54 -5.49 6.62
N ASP A 92 4.78 -5.82 6.29
CA ASP A 92 5.95 -5.15 6.87
C ASP A 92 5.96 -3.65 6.51
N HIS A 93 5.69 -3.31 5.24
CA HIS A 93 5.57 -1.93 4.77
C HIS A 93 4.51 -1.15 5.57
N GLY A 94 3.32 -1.72 5.74
CA GLY A 94 2.25 -1.09 6.52
C GLY A 94 2.65 -0.82 7.98
N LEU A 95 3.26 -1.81 8.65
CA LEU A 95 3.73 -1.68 10.04
C LEU A 95 4.85 -0.66 10.19
N GLU A 96 5.82 -0.65 9.27
CA GLU A 96 6.91 0.33 9.24
C GLU A 96 6.37 1.73 9.02
N THR A 97 5.45 1.90 8.06
CA THR A 97 4.81 3.19 7.76
C THR A 97 4.03 3.71 8.97
N CYS A 98 3.32 2.86 9.72
CA CYS A 98 2.68 3.24 10.98
C CYS A 98 3.70 3.71 12.03
N MET A 99 4.77 2.95 12.23
CA MET A 99 5.81 3.26 13.22
C MET A 99 6.54 4.58 12.88
N PHE A 100 6.85 4.84 11.61
CA PHE A 100 7.40 6.13 11.17
C PHE A 100 6.38 7.26 11.25
N GLY A 101 5.12 7.02 10.87
CA GLY A 101 4.04 7.99 10.95
C GLY A 101 3.83 8.50 12.38
N LEU A 102 3.84 7.60 13.36
CA LEU A 102 3.72 7.98 14.78
C LEU A 102 4.94 8.77 15.29
N ARG A 103 6.15 8.43 14.83
CA ARG A 103 7.36 9.22 15.15
C ARG A 103 7.27 10.64 14.61
N LEU A 104 6.79 10.80 13.38
CA LEU A 104 6.57 12.12 12.77
C LEU A 104 5.45 12.87 13.49
N ARG A 105 4.33 12.20 13.78
CA ARG A 105 3.21 12.78 14.55
C ARG A 105 3.63 13.38 15.89
N ARG A 106 4.64 12.82 16.57
CA ARG A 106 5.17 13.38 17.83
C ARG A 106 5.85 14.73 17.66
N GLN A 107 6.27 15.08 16.45
CA GLN A 107 6.89 16.38 16.12
C GLN A 107 5.83 17.47 15.85
N HIS A 108 4.55 17.10 15.79
CA HIS A 108 3.45 18.02 15.54
C HIS A 108 2.57 18.21 16.79
N LEU A 109 2.13 19.45 17.01
CA LEU A 109 1.05 19.78 17.93
C LEU A 109 -0.28 19.60 17.19
N LEU A 110 -0.96 18.49 17.45
CA LEU A 110 -2.21 18.09 16.78
C LEU A 110 -3.36 18.02 17.78
N PRO A 111 -4.56 18.53 17.44
CA PRO A 111 -4.91 19.24 16.20
C PRO A 111 -4.19 20.60 16.03
N PRO A 112 -3.92 21.04 14.80
CA PRO A 112 -3.29 22.34 14.55
C PRO A 112 -4.22 23.48 14.97
N LYS A 113 -3.64 24.57 15.52
CA LYS A 113 -4.36 25.80 15.93
C LYS A 113 -5.41 25.61 17.04
N GLU A 114 -5.46 24.45 17.67
CA GLU A 114 -6.32 24.17 18.82
C GLU A 114 -5.60 24.48 20.15
N SER A 115 -6.38 24.59 21.23
CA SER A 115 -5.83 24.80 22.56
C SER A 115 -5.03 23.58 23.05
N PRO A 116 -4.03 23.75 23.94
CA PRO A 116 -3.28 22.63 24.51
C PRO A 116 -4.15 21.56 25.17
N GLU A 117 -5.25 21.97 25.82
CA GLU A 117 -6.21 21.05 26.45
C GLU A 117 -6.94 20.20 25.41
N LYS A 118 -7.32 20.80 24.27
CA LYS A 118 -7.95 20.08 23.17
C LYS A 118 -6.96 19.16 22.45
N GLN A 119 -5.71 19.60 22.27
CA GLN A 119 -4.62 18.78 21.75
C GLN A 119 -4.32 17.58 22.63
N SER A 120 -4.30 17.76 23.95
CA SER A 120 -4.12 16.68 24.91
C SER A 120 -5.30 15.68 24.88
N SER A 121 -6.53 16.18 24.97
CA SER A 121 -7.74 15.33 25.05
C SER A 121 -8.06 14.56 23.77
N THR A 122 -7.59 15.03 22.60
CA THR A 122 -7.87 14.38 21.30
C THR A 122 -6.62 13.77 20.66
N GLY A 123 -5.46 13.95 21.28
CA GLY A 123 -4.17 13.58 20.69
C GLY A 123 -4.05 12.11 20.30
N GLU A 124 -4.64 11.20 21.07
CA GLU A 124 -4.60 9.76 20.76
C GLU A 124 -5.52 9.38 19.60
N LEU A 125 -6.64 10.09 19.40
CA LEU A 125 -7.46 9.92 18.20
C LEU A 125 -6.67 10.32 16.94
N TRP A 126 -5.85 11.36 17.02
CA TRP A 126 -4.94 11.73 15.92
C TRP A 126 -3.84 10.69 15.69
N SER A 127 -3.31 10.09 16.75
CA SER A 127 -2.36 8.98 16.63
C SER A 127 -2.99 7.78 15.89
N VAL A 128 -4.21 7.39 16.27
CA VAL A 128 -4.96 6.31 15.62
C VAL A 128 -5.34 6.67 14.18
N ALA A 129 -5.72 7.92 13.92
CA ALA A 129 -5.98 8.41 12.56
C ALA A 129 -4.76 8.29 11.65
N VAL A 130 -3.55 8.60 12.15
CA VAL A 130 -2.30 8.40 11.41
C VAL A 130 -2.07 6.91 11.13
N ILE A 131 -2.27 6.04 12.12
CA ILE A 131 -2.14 4.58 11.93
C ILE A 131 -3.09 4.11 10.82
N TYR A 132 -4.36 4.50 10.87
CA TYR A 132 -5.33 4.09 9.85
C TYR A 132 -4.98 4.61 8.46
N ALA A 133 -4.56 5.87 8.34
CA ALA A 133 -4.12 6.42 7.06
C ALA A 133 -2.87 5.69 6.53
N CYS A 134 -1.90 5.38 7.40
CA CYS A 134 -0.70 4.61 7.04
C CYS A 134 -1.03 3.17 6.61
N LEU A 135 -1.96 2.47 7.25
CA LEU A 135 -2.34 1.12 6.83
C LEU A 135 -3.07 1.12 5.48
N LEU A 136 -3.91 2.14 5.25
CA LEU A 136 -4.84 2.16 4.14
C LEU A 136 -4.34 2.91 2.91
N HIS A 137 -3.19 3.59 2.96
CA HIS A 137 -2.70 4.38 1.81
C HIS A 137 -2.40 3.56 0.56
N ASP A 138 -2.07 2.28 0.71
CA ASP A 138 -1.69 1.38 -0.39
C ASP A 138 -2.45 0.06 -0.39
N ILE A 139 -3.38 -0.15 0.55
CA ILE A 139 -3.99 -1.46 0.78
C ILE A 139 -4.64 -2.05 -0.47
N ALA A 140 -5.28 -1.22 -1.31
CA ALA A 140 -6.04 -1.68 -2.46
C ALA A 140 -5.17 -2.21 -3.61
N LYS A 141 -3.83 -2.16 -3.49
CA LYS A 141 -2.94 -2.95 -4.35
C LYS A 141 -3.32 -4.44 -4.35
N VAL A 142 -3.85 -4.96 -3.23
CA VAL A 142 -4.42 -6.32 -3.15
C VAL A 142 -5.59 -6.57 -4.11
N ILE A 143 -6.33 -5.51 -4.50
CA ILE A 143 -7.49 -5.59 -5.38
C ILE A 143 -7.06 -5.39 -6.85
N VAL A 144 -6.19 -4.40 -7.10
CA VAL A 144 -5.99 -3.87 -8.46
C VAL A 144 -4.58 -4.07 -9.02
N ASP A 145 -3.58 -4.38 -8.18
CA ASP A 145 -2.21 -4.61 -8.63
C ASP A 145 -1.89 -6.10 -8.80
N VAL A 146 -2.64 -6.97 -8.11
CA VAL A 146 -2.41 -8.42 -8.11
C VAL A 146 -3.68 -9.24 -8.33
N ASP A 147 -3.50 -10.41 -8.92
CA ASP A 147 -4.47 -11.49 -8.95
C ASP A 147 -4.12 -12.51 -7.86
N ILE A 148 -5.10 -12.82 -7.01
CA ILE A 148 -5.02 -13.94 -6.06
C ILE A 148 -5.76 -15.12 -6.68
N HIS A 149 -5.04 -16.21 -6.92
CA HIS A 149 -5.62 -17.47 -7.40
C HIS A 149 -5.63 -18.47 -6.27
N LEU A 150 -6.74 -19.18 -6.09
CA LEU A 150 -6.86 -20.29 -5.14
C LEU A 150 -6.41 -21.59 -5.79
N LYS A 151 -6.10 -22.60 -4.97
CA LYS A 151 -5.69 -23.93 -5.44
C LYS A 151 -6.71 -24.61 -6.33
N SER A 152 -8.00 -24.31 -6.14
CA SER A 152 -9.10 -24.73 -7.02
C SER A 152 -8.99 -24.18 -8.46
N GLY A 153 -8.09 -23.25 -8.73
CA GLY A 153 -7.90 -22.59 -10.02
C GLY A 153 -8.75 -21.34 -10.22
N ARG A 154 -9.69 -21.05 -9.32
CA ARG A 154 -10.49 -19.82 -9.39
C ARG A 154 -9.70 -18.61 -8.91
N ARG A 155 -9.99 -17.45 -9.50
CA ARG A 155 -9.60 -16.16 -8.95
C ARG A 155 -10.46 -15.85 -7.72
N TRP A 156 -9.83 -15.27 -6.72
CA TRP A 156 -10.48 -14.77 -5.51
C TRP A 156 -10.42 -13.25 -5.47
N TYR A 157 -11.48 -12.63 -4.95
CA TYR A 157 -11.57 -11.20 -4.75
C TYR A 157 -11.77 -10.85 -3.29
N LEU A 158 -11.25 -9.69 -2.87
CA LEU A 158 -11.23 -9.29 -1.47
C LEU A 158 -12.62 -9.14 -0.83
N TRP A 159 -13.62 -8.71 -1.62
CA TRP A 159 -15.01 -8.60 -1.15
C TRP A 159 -15.69 -9.95 -0.87
N GLU A 160 -15.03 -11.07 -1.17
CA GLU A 160 -15.45 -12.40 -0.74
C GLU A 160 -15.03 -12.72 0.72
N GLY A 161 -14.24 -11.84 1.37
CA GLY A 161 -13.88 -11.94 2.78
C GLY A 161 -12.39 -12.20 3.03
N ILE A 162 -12.07 -13.25 3.79
CA ILE A 162 -10.70 -13.75 3.95
C ILE A 162 -10.40 -14.81 2.90
N ILE A 163 -9.12 -14.96 2.53
CA ILE A 163 -8.70 -15.99 1.58
C ILE A 163 -9.05 -17.38 2.17
N PRO A 164 -9.90 -18.19 1.51
CA PRO A 164 -10.49 -19.37 2.13
C PRO A 164 -9.65 -20.65 1.99
N ASP A 165 -8.62 -20.64 1.13
CA ASP A 165 -7.81 -21.82 0.79
C ASP A 165 -6.40 -21.39 0.39
N GLN A 166 -5.52 -22.37 0.17
CA GLN A 166 -4.20 -22.17 -0.41
C GLN A 166 -4.26 -21.28 -1.64
N TYR A 167 -3.37 -20.29 -1.70
CA TYR A 167 -3.40 -19.26 -2.72
C TYR A 167 -2.02 -18.97 -3.29
N ARG A 168 -2.00 -18.32 -4.46
CA ARG A 168 -0.81 -17.74 -5.06
C ARG A 168 -1.13 -16.36 -5.60
N VAL A 169 -0.12 -15.51 -5.61
CA VAL A 169 -0.25 -14.11 -6.02
C VAL A 169 0.48 -13.90 -7.34
N ARG A 170 -0.13 -13.15 -8.26
CA ARG A 170 0.49 -12.77 -9.53
C ARG A 170 0.22 -11.29 -9.80
N TYR A 171 1.24 -10.54 -10.19
CA TYR A 171 1.04 -9.15 -10.61
C TYR A 171 0.26 -9.03 -11.92
N ILE A 172 -0.65 -8.07 -11.96
CA ILE A 172 -1.40 -7.71 -13.16
C ILE A 172 -0.48 -6.89 -14.07
N LYS A 173 -0.37 -7.33 -15.34
CA LYS A 173 0.37 -6.60 -16.38
C LYS A 173 -0.44 -5.40 -16.87
N GLY A 174 0.22 -4.26 -17.07
CA GLY A 174 -0.44 -3.05 -17.60
C GLY A 174 -1.44 -2.42 -16.64
N ARG A 175 -1.29 -2.65 -15.33
CA ARG A 175 -2.17 -2.09 -14.29
C ARG A 175 -2.13 -0.56 -14.27
N ASP A 176 -3.26 0.03 -13.91
CA ASP A 176 -3.34 1.45 -13.60
C ASP A 176 -2.74 1.71 -12.22
N TYR A 177 -1.52 2.27 -12.22
CA TYR A 177 -0.78 2.60 -10.99
C TYR A 177 -1.48 3.62 -10.10
N PHE A 178 -2.50 4.35 -10.56
CA PHE A 178 -3.23 5.31 -9.72
C PHE A 178 -4.53 4.73 -9.14
N LEU A 179 -4.99 3.60 -9.68
CA LEU A 179 -6.28 3.03 -9.33
C LEU A 179 -6.36 2.57 -7.88
N HIS A 180 -5.24 2.09 -7.30
CA HIS A 180 -5.24 1.64 -5.90
C HIS A 180 -5.60 2.79 -4.95
N ALA A 181 -5.09 4.00 -5.18
CA ALA A 181 -5.43 5.16 -4.36
C ALA A 181 -6.95 5.42 -4.35
N ALA A 182 -7.59 5.39 -5.51
CA ALA A 182 -9.04 5.55 -5.64
C ALA A 182 -9.85 4.39 -5.04
N ALA A 183 -9.28 3.17 -5.01
CA ALA A 183 -9.93 1.97 -4.52
C ALA A 183 -9.74 1.70 -3.01
N ASN A 184 -8.75 2.32 -2.36
CA ASN A 184 -8.49 2.15 -0.92
C ASN A 184 -9.72 2.34 -0.01
N PRO A 185 -10.64 3.31 -0.26
CA PRO A 185 -11.82 3.49 0.56
C PRO A 185 -12.72 2.24 0.69
N LEU A 186 -12.68 1.32 -0.27
CA LEU A 186 -13.43 0.05 -0.22
C LEU A 186 -13.06 -0.80 1.02
N LEU A 187 -11.85 -0.63 1.54
CA LEU A 187 -11.31 -1.45 2.63
C LEU A 187 -11.28 -0.75 3.99
N CYS A 188 -11.74 0.51 4.05
CA CYS A 188 -11.75 1.27 5.30
C CYS A 188 -12.55 0.57 6.40
N LYS A 189 -13.78 0.12 6.10
CA LYS A 189 -14.62 -0.56 7.09
C LYS A 189 -14.02 -1.89 7.54
N GLU A 190 -13.42 -2.64 6.62
CA GLU A 190 -12.83 -3.94 6.92
C GLU A 190 -11.64 -3.83 7.88
N VAL A 191 -10.82 -2.79 7.71
CA VAL A 191 -9.63 -2.56 8.55
C VAL A 191 -9.95 -1.76 9.81
N MET A 192 -10.65 -0.63 9.72
CA MET A 192 -10.93 0.23 10.88
C MET A 192 -12.04 -0.35 11.76
N GLY A 193 -13.07 -0.96 11.15
CA GLY A 193 -14.25 -1.46 11.87
C GLY A 193 -15.18 -0.35 12.31
N ASN A 194 -16.36 -0.72 12.81
CA ASN A 194 -17.39 0.25 13.18
C ASN A 194 -16.90 1.20 14.29
N ALA A 195 -16.32 0.66 15.37
CA ALA A 195 -15.81 1.47 16.48
C ALA A 195 -14.73 2.47 16.03
N GLY A 196 -13.78 2.03 15.19
CA GLY A 196 -12.75 2.92 14.65
C GLY A 196 -13.32 4.04 13.77
N LEU A 197 -14.30 3.72 12.92
CA LEU A 197 -14.99 4.70 12.08
C LEU A 197 -15.83 5.68 12.92
N GLU A 198 -16.53 5.19 13.94
CA GLU A 198 -17.31 6.02 14.87
C GLU A 198 -16.41 6.99 15.64
N TRP A 199 -15.25 6.51 16.13
CA TRP A 199 -14.32 7.36 16.86
C TRP A 199 -13.70 8.42 15.95
N LEU A 200 -13.29 8.08 14.72
CA LEU A 200 -12.88 9.09 13.73
C LEU A 200 -13.99 10.09 13.43
N LYS A 201 -15.23 9.62 13.24
CA LYS A 201 -16.36 10.48 12.86
C LYS A 201 -16.77 11.45 13.98
N SER A 202 -16.39 11.17 15.24
CA SER A 202 -16.51 12.12 16.36
C SER A 202 -15.75 13.42 16.12
N GLN A 203 -14.77 13.41 15.20
CA GLN A 203 -14.03 14.58 14.72
C GLN A 203 -14.14 14.67 13.18
N PRO A 204 -15.22 15.27 12.64
CA PRO A 204 -15.52 15.24 11.20
C PRO A 204 -14.41 15.78 10.28
N GLU A 205 -13.68 16.80 10.74
CA GLU A 205 -12.55 17.35 9.97
C GLU A 205 -11.41 16.35 9.87
N LEU A 206 -11.04 15.70 10.98
CA LEU A 206 -10.02 14.65 11.00
C LEU A 206 -10.43 13.46 10.14
N PHE A 207 -11.69 13.04 10.21
CA PHE A 207 -12.23 12.03 9.31
C PHE A 207 -12.02 12.41 7.84
N GLY A 208 -12.30 13.66 7.46
CA GLY A 208 -12.04 14.17 6.12
C GLY A 208 -10.57 14.07 5.72
N LEU A 209 -9.65 14.52 6.57
CA LEU A 209 -8.19 14.45 6.32
C LEU A 209 -7.72 13.00 6.10
N VAL A 210 -8.20 12.06 6.92
CA VAL A 210 -7.89 10.63 6.77
C VAL A 210 -8.42 10.09 5.45
N MET A 211 -9.68 10.37 5.11
CA MET A 211 -10.27 9.89 3.86
C MET A 211 -9.57 10.47 2.63
N TYR A 212 -9.18 11.75 2.65
CA TYR A 212 -8.41 12.36 1.56
C TYR A 212 -7.00 11.76 1.45
N ALA A 213 -6.34 11.47 2.57
CA ALA A 213 -5.03 10.80 2.55
C ALA A 213 -5.13 9.41 1.91
N ILE A 214 -6.13 8.62 2.33
CA ILE A 214 -6.38 7.25 1.84
C ILE A 214 -6.71 7.25 0.34
N SER A 215 -7.47 8.23 -0.14
CA SER A 215 -7.90 8.32 -1.54
C SER A 215 -6.89 8.98 -2.47
N GLY A 216 -5.71 9.38 -1.97
CA GLY A 216 -4.65 9.99 -2.77
C GLY A 216 -4.82 11.47 -3.10
N HIS A 217 -5.73 12.17 -2.41
CA HIS A 217 -5.96 13.62 -2.54
C HIS A 217 -4.99 14.39 -1.64
N SER A 218 -3.71 14.41 -2.02
CA SER A 218 -2.64 15.04 -1.23
C SER A 218 -2.89 16.52 -0.95
N GLU A 219 -3.58 17.21 -1.86
CA GLU A 219 -3.94 18.61 -1.75
C GLU A 219 -5.03 18.89 -0.69
N ARG A 220 -5.74 17.85 -0.22
CA ARG A 220 -6.82 17.97 0.77
C ARG A 220 -6.54 17.21 2.07
N SER A 221 -5.52 16.35 2.08
CA SER A 221 -5.19 15.48 3.22
C SER A 221 -4.47 16.20 4.37
N GLY A 222 -4.02 17.44 4.16
CA GLY A 222 -3.33 18.26 5.16
C GLY A 222 -2.18 17.53 5.86
N VAL A 223 -2.04 17.79 7.16
CA VAL A 223 -0.95 17.21 7.97
C VAL A 223 -0.98 15.68 8.04
N ILE A 224 -2.16 15.04 7.94
CA ILE A 224 -2.24 13.56 7.90
C ILE A 224 -1.56 13.04 6.63
N GLY A 225 -1.87 13.62 5.47
CA GLY A 225 -1.22 13.22 4.22
C GLY A 225 0.28 13.54 4.17
N GLU A 226 0.69 14.67 4.76
CA GLU A 226 2.12 15.01 4.89
C GLU A 226 2.88 13.97 5.74
N ILE A 227 2.30 13.56 6.88
CA ILE A 227 2.87 12.52 7.75
C ILE A 227 2.96 11.19 6.99
N VAL A 228 1.88 10.75 6.33
CA VAL A 228 1.84 9.48 5.59
C VAL A 228 2.87 9.48 4.46
N SER A 229 2.96 10.56 3.67
CA SER A 229 3.93 10.70 2.58
C SER A 229 5.39 10.69 3.05
N GLN A 230 5.67 11.25 4.22
CA GLN A 230 7.00 11.19 4.83
C GLN A 230 7.31 9.81 5.41
N ALA A 231 6.32 9.16 6.03
CA ALA A 231 6.44 7.83 6.60
C ALA A 231 6.68 6.75 5.52
N ASP A 232 5.93 6.81 4.41
CA ASP A 232 6.09 5.93 3.25
C ASP A 232 7.51 6.06 2.64
N ARG A 233 8.02 7.28 2.49
CA ARG A 233 9.42 7.48 2.06
C ARG A 233 10.43 6.93 3.06
N ALA A 234 10.14 7.01 4.36
CA ALA A 234 11.06 6.55 5.40
C ALA A 234 11.13 5.01 5.49
N SER A 235 10.02 4.29 5.27
CA SER A 235 10.03 2.81 5.20
C SER A 235 10.90 2.32 4.04
N VAL A 236 10.85 3.02 2.89
CA VAL A 236 11.71 2.74 1.74
C VAL A 236 13.19 3.15 1.97
N ALA A 237 13.46 4.16 2.79
CA ALA A 237 14.82 4.68 2.98
C ALA A 237 15.65 3.93 4.06
N LYS A 238 15.01 3.42 5.13
CA LYS A 238 15.67 2.63 6.19
C LYS A 238 16.40 1.41 5.63
N SER A 239 15.92 0.90 4.51
CA SER A 239 16.43 -0.27 3.80
C SER A 239 17.60 0.00 2.85
N LEU A 240 17.85 1.26 2.48
CA LEU A 240 19.02 1.66 1.67
C LEU A 240 20.26 1.98 2.52
N GLY A 241 20.25 1.67 3.82
CA GLY A 241 21.36 1.97 4.76
C GLY A 241 21.44 3.45 5.17
N GLY A 242 20.39 4.24 4.90
CA GLY A 242 20.35 5.65 5.27
C GLY A 242 20.03 5.88 6.74
N LYS A 243 20.82 6.70 7.44
CA LYS A 243 20.46 7.21 8.78
C LYS A 243 19.18 8.04 8.68
N VAL A 244 18.26 7.82 9.62
CA VAL A 244 17.00 8.56 9.82
C VAL A 244 17.23 10.08 9.96
N SER A 245 18.45 10.53 10.26
CA SER A 245 18.84 11.94 10.34
C SER A 245 18.99 12.67 8.99
N ASN A 246 18.78 12.00 7.84
CA ASN A 246 18.92 12.60 6.50
C ASN A 246 17.57 12.88 5.81
N ILE A 247 16.44 12.83 6.53
CA ILE A 247 15.09 13.06 5.98
C ILE A 247 14.98 14.43 5.29
N ASP A 248 15.67 15.46 5.79
CA ASP A 248 15.66 16.82 5.21
C ASP A 248 16.37 16.94 3.84
N LYS A 249 17.18 15.94 3.46
CA LYS A 249 17.87 15.88 2.15
C LYS A 249 17.17 14.98 1.14
N ALA A 250 16.15 14.22 1.56
CA ALA A 250 15.36 13.43 0.63
C ALA A 250 14.50 14.39 -0.23
N PRO A 251 14.38 14.17 -1.55
CA PRO A 251 13.51 14.98 -2.39
C PRO A 251 12.11 15.08 -1.76
N ARG A 252 11.68 16.32 -1.47
CA ARG A 252 10.39 16.64 -0.81
C ARG A 252 9.17 16.09 -1.57
N GLU A 253 9.36 15.78 -2.85
CA GLU A 253 8.42 15.09 -3.72
C GLU A 253 9.16 13.92 -4.37
N SER A 254 8.46 12.79 -4.56
CA SER A 254 8.99 11.70 -5.39
C SER A 254 9.31 12.22 -6.78
N LEU A 255 10.32 11.65 -7.46
CA LEU A 255 10.66 12.03 -8.84
C LEU A 255 9.43 11.98 -9.75
N GLN A 256 8.54 11.02 -9.51
CA GLN A 256 7.27 10.85 -10.22
C GLN A 256 6.30 12.00 -9.95
N SER A 257 6.17 12.48 -8.71
CA SER A 257 5.33 13.64 -8.38
C SER A 257 5.88 14.93 -8.99
N LYS A 258 7.21 15.11 -8.97
CA LYS A 258 7.88 16.22 -9.68
C LYS A 258 7.64 16.15 -11.17
N LEU A 259 7.78 14.95 -11.74
CA LEU A 259 7.57 14.73 -13.17
C LEU A 259 6.11 14.98 -13.55
N LYS A 260 5.14 14.54 -12.74
CA LYS A 260 3.71 14.80 -12.95
C LYS A 260 3.38 16.29 -12.85
N GLY A 261 3.90 16.98 -11.83
CA GLY A 261 3.74 18.42 -11.67
C GLY A 261 4.36 19.20 -12.83
N ALA A 262 5.57 18.82 -13.22
CA ALA A 262 6.28 19.43 -14.35
C ALA A 262 5.58 19.17 -15.69
N ILE A 263 5.18 17.93 -16.00
CA ILE A 263 4.44 17.61 -17.22
C ILE A 263 3.12 18.37 -17.25
N ARG A 264 2.37 18.40 -16.14
CA ARG A 264 1.12 19.16 -16.06
C ARG A 264 1.34 20.63 -16.37
N HIS A 265 2.29 21.28 -15.70
CA HIS A 265 2.60 22.69 -15.92
C HIS A 265 3.10 22.96 -17.36
N ILE A 266 3.94 22.07 -17.91
CA ILE A 266 4.41 22.20 -19.30
C ILE A 266 3.23 22.16 -20.27
N VAL A 267 2.36 21.16 -20.13
CA VAL A 267 1.19 20.93 -20.98
C VAL A 267 0.17 22.06 -20.87
N THR A 268 -0.02 22.63 -19.67
CA THR A 268 -1.01 23.70 -19.47
C THR A 268 -0.50 25.10 -19.77
N GLU A 269 0.80 25.37 -19.60
CA GLU A 269 1.32 26.75 -19.60
C GLU A 269 2.48 27.00 -20.56
N LYS A 270 3.18 25.97 -21.07
CA LYS A 270 4.45 26.16 -21.80
C LYS A 270 4.44 25.68 -23.24
N ILE A 271 3.60 24.71 -23.60
CA ILE A 271 3.55 24.16 -24.95
C ILE A 271 2.20 24.38 -25.61
N ARG A 272 2.21 24.44 -26.94
CA ARG A 272 0.98 24.40 -27.75
C ARG A 272 0.59 22.94 -27.98
N LEU A 273 -0.71 22.67 -28.05
CA LEU A 273 -1.26 21.33 -28.23
C LEU A 273 -2.12 21.25 -29.49
N ASN A 274 -2.05 20.12 -30.20
CA ASN A 274 -2.93 19.78 -31.34
C ASN A 274 -2.91 20.77 -32.52
N GLU A 275 -1.76 21.43 -32.73
CA GLU A 275 -1.51 22.31 -33.87
C GLU A 275 -0.36 21.80 -34.73
N LYS A 276 -0.31 22.20 -36.00
CA LYS A 276 0.79 21.82 -36.90
C LYS A 276 2.11 22.42 -36.37
N GLY A 277 3.08 21.56 -36.03
CA GLY A 277 4.36 21.97 -35.43
C GLY A 277 4.33 22.15 -33.92
N ALA A 278 3.24 21.77 -33.25
CA ALA A 278 3.14 21.76 -31.80
C ALA A 278 4.11 20.76 -31.14
N GLN A 279 4.47 21.05 -29.90
CA GLN A 279 5.34 20.20 -29.08
C GLN A 279 4.55 19.10 -28.34
N GLY A 280 3.22 19.13 -28.39
CA GLY A 280 2.37 18.09 -27.82
C GLY A 280 1.09 17.84 -28.63
N PHE A 281 0.63 16.58 -28.61
CA PHE A 281 -0.60 16.13 -29.25
C PHE A 281 -1.42 15.29 -28.28
N VAL A 282 -2.65 15.70 -28.02
CA VAL A 282 -3.59 15.00 -27.15
C VAL A 282 -4.58 14.22 -28.01
N THR A 283 -4.60 12.91 -27.82
CA THR A 283 -5.56 11.98 -28.41
C THR A 283 -6.48 11.42 -27.30
N PRO A 284 -7.58 10.72 -27.64
CA PRO A 284 -8.41 10.06 -26.64
C PRO A 284 -7.67 9.03 -25.77
N GLU A 285 -6.57 8.47 -26.26
CA GLU A 285 -5.83 7.36 -25.63
C GLU A 285 -4.57 7.82 -24.90
N ALA A 286 -3.93 8.91 -25.35
CA ALA A 286 -2.65 9.37 -24.82
C ALA A 286 -2.34 10.84 -25.13
N LEU A 287 -1.46 11.41 -24.31
CA LEU A 287 -0.71 12.63 -24.61
C LEU A 287 0.66 12.24 -25.20
N TRP A 288 0.93 12.72 -26.40
CA TRP A 288 2.22 12.60 -27.08
C TRP A 288 3.00 13.89 -26.92
N LEU A 289 4.25 13.81 -26.42
CA LEU A 289 5.15 14.96 -26.34
C LEU A 289 6.32 14.76 -27.31
N VAL A 290 6.56 15.75 -28.17
CA VAL A 290 7.60 15.70 -29.19
C VAL A 290 8.83 16.44 -28.68
N THR A 291 9.87 15.69 -28.33
CA THR A 291 11.19 16.23 -28.00
C THR A 291 12.08 16.21 -29.24
N PRO A 292 12.67 17.34 -29.66
CA PRO A 292 13.72 17.30 -30.68
C PRO A 292 14.90 16.46 -30.17
N LEU A 293 15.44 15.61 -31.04
CA LEU A 293 16.73 14.96 -30.79
C LEU A 293 17.79 16.07 -30.75
N VAL A 294 18.46 16.20 -29.61
CA VAL A 294 19.68 17.03 -29.44
C VAL A 294 20.88 16.13 -29.66
#